data_AF-A0A965WBL0-F1
#
_entry.id   AF-A0A965WBL0-F1
#
_cell.length_a   1.000
_cell.length_b   1.000
_cell.length_c   1.000
_cell.angle_alpha   90.00
_cell.angle_beta   90.00
_cell.angle_gamma   90.00
#
_symmetry.space_group_name_H-M   'P 1'
#
loop_
_entity.id
_entity.type
_entity.pdbx_description
1 polymer ?
#
loop_
_entity_poly.entity_id
_entity_poly.type
_entity_poly.pdbx_seq_one_letter_code
_entity_poly.pdbx_strand_id
1 'polypeptide(L)' 'MYVFPLEGDVSECIGLLPKPGCGIEPTQAGDRGGELQLAVFGLMFIGLAVIFTVVFRNVLRRDRERAKPAQ' A
#
# COMPACT_ATOMS: atom_id res chain seq x y z
N MET A 1 28.72 -7.83 8.45
CA MET A 1 28.93 -6.94 7.29
C MET A 1 27.90 -7.35 6.26
N TYR A 2 26.94 -6.50 5.92
CA TYR A 2 25.93 -6.80 4.90
C TYR A 2 26.56 -6.62 3.53
N VAL A 3 26.73 -7.70 2.77
CA VAL A 3 27.21 -7.65 1.39
C VAL A 3 25.98 -7.45 0.51
N PHE A 4 25.83 -6.26 -0.06
CA PHE A 4 24.78 -6.02 -1.04
C PHE A 4 25.21 -6.69 -2.36
N PRO A 5 24.38 -7.58 -2.94
CA PRO A 5 24.64 -8.15 -4.25
C PRO A 5 24.44 -7.06 -5.31
N LEU A 6 25.49 -6.28 -5.57
CA LEU A 6 25.52 -5.26 -6.61
C LEU A 6 26.46 -5.73 -7.71
N GLU A 7 26.08 -5.48 -8.97
CA GLU A 7 26.97 -5.72 -10.13
C GLU A 7 28.10 -4.69 -10.24
N GLY A 8 28.16 -3.70 -9.34
CA GLY A 8 29.18 -2.63 -9.31
C GLY A 8 29.44 -2.07 -7.91
N ASP A 9 30.31 -1.06 -7.84
CA ASP A 9 30.71 -0.41 -6.59
C ASP A 9 29.51 0.34 -5.97
N VAL A 10 29.33 0.20 -4.64
CA VAL A 10 28.21 0.81 -3.90
C VAL A 10 28.19 2.34 -4.12
N SER A 11 29.38 2.95 -4.22
CA SER A 11 29.55 4.38 -4.47
C SER A 11 29.00 4.83 -5.82
N GLU A 12 28.96 3.95 -6.82
CA GLU A 12 28.36 4.23 -8.13
C GLU A 12 26.84 4.08 -8.15
N CYS A 13 26.29 3.30 -7.23
CA CYS A 13 24.85 3.04 -7.11
C CYS A 13 24.14 4.02 -6.17
N ILE A 14 24.86 4.75 -5.33
CA ILE A 14 24.30 5.78 -4.44
C ILE A 14 24.47 7.16 -5.11
N GLY A 15 23.40 7.65 -5.74
CA GLY A 15 23.39 8.96 -6.40
C GLY A 15 21.98 9.47 -6.67
N LEU A 16 21.85 10.72 -7.12
CA LEU A 16 20.56 11.34 -7.50
C LEU A 16 19.88 10.60 -8.65
N LEU A 17 20.65 9.98 -9.54
CA LEU A 17 20.17 9.16 -10.65
C LEU A 17 20.60 7.70 -10.41
N PRO A 18 19.69 6.80 -10.01
CA PRO A 18 20.01 5.39 -9.91
C PRO A 18 20.33 4.84 -11.31
N LYS A 19 21.53 4.26 -11.48
CA LYS A 19 21.90 3.57 -12.72
C LYS A 19 21.13 2.25 -12.84
N PRO A 20 20.81 1.79 -14.06
CA PRO A 20 20.28 0.44 -14.27
C PRO A 20 21.30 -0.61 -13.77
N GLY A 21 20.80 -1.71 -13.19
CA GLY A 21 21.65 -2.75 -12.56
C GLY A 21 22.05 -2.47 -11.11
N CYS A 22 21.68 -1.31 -10.56
CA CYS A 22 21.88 -0.99 -9.14
C CYS A 22 20.67 -1.41 -8.30
N GLY A 23 20.53 -2.70 -8.04
CA GLY A 23 19.47 -3.25 -7.18
C GLY A 23 19.16 -4.71 -7.47
N ILE A 24 18.42 -5.36 -6.58
CA ILE A 24 17.88 -6.71 -6.79
C ILE A 24 16.39 -6.66 -7.01
N GLU A 25 15.87 -7.66 -7.72
CA GLU A 25 14.44 -7.85 -7.83
C GLU A 25 13.84 -8.01 -6.41
N PRO A 26 12.78 -7.26 -6.09
CA PRO A 26 12.16 -7.31 -4.77
C PRO A 26 11.56 -8.69 -4.52
N THR A 27 11.98 -9.34 -3.44
CA THR A 27 11.52 -10.69 -3.06
C THR A 27 10.62 -10.67 -1.83
N GLN A 28 10.61 -9.55 -1.10
CA GLN A 28 9.80 -9.37 0.09
C GLN A 28 8.91 -8.13 -0.03
N ALA A 29 7.76 -8.16 0.65
CA ALA A 29 6.82 -7.04 0.68
C ALA A 29 7.36 -5.73 1.31
N GLY A 30 8.51 -5.79 1.99
CA GLY A 30 9.21 -4.63 2.54
C GLY A 30 10.19 -3.97 1.55
N ASP A 31 10.50 -4.65 0.44
CA ASP A 31 11.39 -4.12 -0.59
C ASP A 31 10.67 -3.00 -1.37
N ARG A 32 11.42 -1.96 -1.74
CA ARG A 32 10.87 -0.85 -2.50
C ARG A 32 10.75 -1.25 -3.97
N GLY A 33 9.54 -1.16 -4.51
CA GLY A 33 9.29 -1.20 -5.96
C GLY A 33 8.87 -2.56 -6.54
N GLY A 34 8.31 -3.47 -5.73
CA GLY A 34 7.87 -4.79 -6.19
C GLY A 34 6.36 -4.99 -6.33
N GLU A 35 5.96 -6.05 -7.03
CA GLU A 35 4.56 -6.52 -7.13
C GLU A 35 3.91 -6.74 -5.75
N LEU A 36 4.68 -7.24 -4.79
CA LEU A 36 4.24 -7.46 -3.41
C LEU A 36 3.87 -6.15 -2.72
N GLN A 37 4.59 -5.05 -3.00
CA GLN A 37 4.27 -3.74 -2.45
C GLN A 37 2.94 -3.21 -2.99
N LEU A 38 2.66 -3.39 -4.29
CA LEU A 38 1.38 -3.03 -4.90
C LEU A 38 0.23 -3.88 -4.35
N ALA A 39 0.47 -5.17 -4.10
CA ALA A 39 -0.51 -6.06 -3.50
C ALA A 39 -0.90 -5.61 -2.08
N VAL A 40 0.09 -5.28 -1.23
CA VAL A 40 -0.15 -4.73 0.12
C VAL A 40 -0.89 -3.40 0.05
N PHE A 41 -0.49 -2.50 -0.86
CA PHE A 41 -1.18 -1.22 -1.07
C PHE A 41 -2.65 -1.42 -1.46
N GLY A 42 -2.93 -2.34 -2.38
CA GLY A 42 -4.31 -2.70 -2.76
C GLY A 42 -5.11 -3.27 -1.59
N LEU A 43 -4.51 -4.13 -0.76
CA LEU A 43 -5.15 -4.67 0.44
C LEU A 43 -5.58 -3.56 1.41
N MET A 44 -4.75 -2.53 1.58
CA MET A 44 -5.11 -1.37 2.41
C MET A 44 -6.37 -0.67 1.89
N PHE A 45 -6.50 -0.46 0.57
CA PHE A 45 -7.71 0.12 -0.02
C PHE A 45 -8.95 -0.76 0.17
N ILE A 46 -8.82 -2.08 0.06
CA ILE A 46 -9.93 -3.00 0.33
C ILE A 46 -10.42 -2.83 1.78
N GLY A 47 -9.49 -2.79 2.74
CA GLY A 47 -9.83 -2.56 4.15
C GLY A 47 -10.58 -1.23 4.36
N LEU A 48 -10.08 -0.14 3.77
CA LEU A 48 -10.73 1.17 3.84
C LEU A 48 -12.13 1.15 3.20
N ALA A 49 -12.30 0.50 2.05
CA ALA A 49 -13.58 0.41 1.35
C ALA A 49 -14.63 -0.35 2.17
N VAL A 50 -14.23 -1.44 2.86
CA VAL A 50 -15.12 -2.20 3.74
C VAL A 50 -15.58 -1.34 4.92
N ILE A 51 -14.64 -0.69 5.62
CA ILE A 51 -14.95 0.18 6.75
C ILE A 51 -15.91 1.30 6.31
N PHE A 52 -15.58 1.98 5.20
CA PHE A 52 -16.40 3.05 4.65
C PHE A 52 -17.82 2.57 4.35
N THR A 53 -17.95 1.43 3.67
CA THR A 53 -19.25 0.85 3.30
C THR A 53 -20.10 0.52 4.53
N VAL A 54 -19.51 -0.09 5.56
CA VAL A 54 -20.22 -0.46 6.80
C VAL A 54 -20.70 0.80 7.53
N VAL A 55 -19.81 1.79 7.71
CA VAL A 55 -20.17 3.05 8.38
C VAL A 55 -21.26 3.78 7.61
N PHE A 56 -21.08 3.95 6.30
CA PHE A 56 -22.02 4.66 5.44
C PHE A 56 -23.42 4.01 5.45
N ARG A 57 -23.51 2.68 5.31
CA ARG A 57 -24.80 1.96 5.37
C ARG A 57 -25.48 2.11 6.72
N ASN A 58 -24.73 2.08 7.82
CA ASN A 58 -25.28 2.26 9.17
C ASN A 58 -25.78 3.69 9.39
N VAL A 59 -25.06 4.71 8.91
CA VAL A 59 -25.51 6.12 8.96
C VAL A 59 -26.80 6.29 8.16
N LEU A 60 -26.85 5.82 6.91
CA LEU A 60 -28.05 5.90 6.09
C LEU A 60 -29.27 5.19 6.72
N ARG A 61 -29.06 4.03 7.36
CA ARG A 61 -30.14 3.33 8.06
C ARG A 61 -30.66 4.16 9.23
N ARG A 62 -29.76 4.69 10.05
CA ARG A 62 -30.10 5.55 11.20
C ARG A 62 -30.86 6.80 10.76
N ASP A 63 -30.43 7.44 9.68
CA ASP A 63 -31.07 8.66 9.17
C ASP A 63 -32.48 8.36 8.65
N ARG A 64 -32.69 7.22 7.98
CA ARG A 64 -34.02 6.76 7.58
C ARG A 64 -34.93 6.46 8.76
N GLU A 65 -34.41 5.87 9.83
CA GLU A 65 -35.19 5.60 11.06
C GLU A 65 -35.61 6.91 11.73
N ARG A 66 -34.72 7.91 11.78
CA ARG A 66 -35.01 9.24 12.33
C ARG A 66 -35.98 10.06 11.47
N ALA A 67 -35.97 9.85 10.16
CA ALA A 67 -36.87 10.53 9.23
C ALA A 67 -38.29 9.94 9.23
N LYS A 68 -38.52 8.75 9.81
CA LYS A 68 -39.87 8.23 10.00
C LYS A 68 -40.54 9.02 11.14
N PRO A 69 -41.68 9.70 10.88
CA PRO A 69 -42.41 10.39 11.94
C PRO A 69 -42.84 9.36 13.00
N ALA A 70 -42.73 9.74 14.28
CA ALA A 70 -43.21 8.94 15.40
C ALA A 70 -44.69 8.59 15.14
N GLN A 71 -44.97 7.30 14.96
CA GLN A 71 -46.33 6.77 15.05
C GLN A 71 -46.71 6.60 16.51
#